data_AF-A0A950B4J8-F1
#
_entry.id   AF-A0A950B4J8-F1
#
_cell.length_a   1.000
_cell.length_b   1.000
_cell.length_c   1.000
_cell.angle_alpha   90.00
_cell.angle_beta   90.00
_cell.angle_gamma   90.00
#
_symmetry.space_group_name_H-M   'P 1'
#
loop_
_entity.id
_entity.type
_entity.pdbx_description
1 polymer ?
#
loop_
_entity_poly.entity_id
_entity_poly.type
_entity_poly.pdbx_seq_one_letter_code
_entity_poly.pdbx_strand_id
1 'polypeptide(L)'
;MFPAVKDDKAESAREDTLRLDAFFDAVRDSNPFIANRITEPSRYDVDVPAIHADCFDRLVRLAEQARSRKSAIGAVLLGGAGVGKSHLLSRLYRWANEVTEDGRTRACYVYLHNILADPVRLPRYLLKYVVSRLSEGGHRPLHQTPLYRLVDQAIRHAMVAVGDKMSNLQEILDAYRACFETSAGSRDVFEVFFQFLRHARLGKADDPTRRRLASEAVAWLSGDEIDPEVARCLGLKVDGQEPVMLRDDHDVEQVLLALAQIASISKQPFILCIDQVENLDPDKLKPLARFLHALLDHASNILLIASGVKQTLLAY
;
A
#
# COMPACT_ATOMS: atom_id res chain seq x y z
N MET A 1 -13.06 38.82 -64.41
CA MET A 1 -13.74 38.16 -63.30
C MET A 1 -12.70 37.25 -62.63
N PHE A 2 -12.01 37.75 -61.60
CA PHE A 2 -11.02 36.98 -60.83
C PHE A 2 -11.59 36.79 -59.42
N PRO A 3 -11.56 35.59 -58.83
CA PRO A 3 -12.05 35.38 -57.48
C PRO A 3 -11.02 35.87 -56.47
N ALA A 4 -11.50 36.58 -55.46
CA ALA A 4 -10.71 36.99 -54.30
C ALA A 4 -10.35 35.76 -53.45
N VAL A 5 -9.04 35.52 -53.28
CA VAL A 5 -8.50 34.57 -52.30
C VAL A 5 -8.71 35.20 -50.92
N LYS A 6 -9.59 34.62 -50.11
CA LYS A 6 -9.83 35.04 -48.72
C LYS A 6 -8.69 34.60 -47.81
N ASP A 7 -8.39 35.46 -46.86
CA ASP A 7 -7.37 35.39 -45.80
C ASP A 7 -7.56 34.20 -44.81
N ASP A 8 -7.34 32.96 -45.26
CA ASP A 8 -7.36 31.77 -44.38
C ASP A 8 -6.19 31.74 -43.36
N LYS A 9 -5.13 32.52 -43.59
CA LYS A 9 -3.92 32.48 -42.74
C LYS A 9 -4.04 33.29 -41.44
N ALA A 10 -4.88 34.32 -41.42
CA ALA A 10 -4.99 35.21 -40.25
C ALA A 10 -5.89 34.61 -39.14
N GLU A 11 -6.90 33.83 -39.52
CA GLU A 11 -7.76 33.11 -38.57
C GLU A 11 -7.03 31.93 -37.92
N SER A 12 -6.31 31.13 -38.71
CA SER A 12 -5.48 30.01 -38.20
C SER A 12 -4.41 30.47 -37.21
N ALA A 13 -3.73 31.60 -37.47
CA ALA A 13 -2.70 32.11 -36.57
C ALA A 13 -3.27 32.60 -35.23
N ARG A 14 -4.49 33.18 -35.22
CA ARG A 14 -5.16 33.61 -33.98
C ARG A 14 -5.66 32.44 -33.14
N GLU A 15 -6.19 31.39 -33.76
CA GLU A 15 -6.60 30.17 -33.05
C GLU A 15 -5.39 29.44 -32.43
N ASP A 16 -4.27 29.37 -33.13
CA ASP A 16 -3.04 28.74 -32.60
C ASP A 16 -2.44 29.53 -31.44
N THR A 17 -2.52 30.86 -31.47
CA THR A 17 -2.05 31.72 -30.36
C THR A 17 -2.92 31.54 -29.11
N LEU A 18 -4.25 31.50 -29.28
CA LEU A 18 -5.21 31.23 -28.19
C LEU A 18 -5.02 29.83 -27.58
N ARG A 19 -4.64 28.84 -28.39
CA ARG A 19 -4.30 27.49 -27.92
C ARG A 19 -3.00 27.45 -27.14
N LEU A 20 -1.99 28.23 -27.55
CA LEU A 20 -0.70 28.29 -26.87
C LEU A 20 -0.79 29.01 -25.52
N ASP A 21 -1.53 30.11 -25.44
CA ASP A 21 -1.74 30.82 -24.18
C ASP A 21 -2.52 29.95 -23.18
N ALA A 22 -3.59 29.29 -23.63
CA ALA A 22 -4.33 28.32 -22.81
C ALA A 22 -3.45 27.13 -22.37
N PHE A 23 -2.55 26.66 -23.23
CA PHE A 23 -1.57 25.63 -22.87
C PHE A 23 -0.59 26.13 -21.80
N PHE A 24 -0.04 27.34 -21.93
CA PHE A 24 0.88 27.89 -20.94
C PHE A 24 0.21 28.19 -19.61
N ASP A 25 -1.04 28.63 -19.61
CA ASP A 25 -1.82 28.82 -18.39
C ASP A 25 -2.09 27.47 -17.70
N ALA A 26 -2.48 26.44 -18.44
CA ALA A 26 -2.64 25.08 -17.91
C ALA A 26 -1.31 24.50 -17.38
N VAL A 27 -0.19 24.75 -18.06
CA VAL A 27 1.15 24.33 -17.61
C VAL A 27 1.61 25.14 -16.41
N ARG A 28 1.24 26.42 -16.24
CA ARG A 28 1.56 27.18 -15.02
C ARG A 28 0.75 26.68 -13.83
N ASP A 29 -0.53 26.36 -14.03
CA ASP A 29 -1.42 25.87 -12.98
C ASP A 29 -1.16 24.42 -12.56
N SER A 30 -0.69 23.59 -13.50
CA SER A 30 -0.48 22.15 -13.29
C SER A 30 0.86 21.66 -13.84
N ASN A 31 1.94 22.42 -13.59
CA ASN A 31 3.25 22.18 -14.21
C ASN A 31 3.76 20.75 -13.97
N PRO A 32 3.75 19.88 -15.01
CA PRO A 32 4.15 18.48 -14.87
C PRO A 32 5.66 18.31 -14.73
N PHE A 33 6.45 19.39 -14.84
CA PHE A 33 7.91 19.42 -14.74
C PHE A 33 8.43 20.03 -13.43
N ILE A 34 7.57 20.39 -12.47
CA ILE A 34 8.03 20.82 -11.13
C ILE A 34 8.77 19.69 -10.42
N ALA A 35 8.34 18.44 -10.64
CA ALA A 35 9.03 17.26 -10.17
C ALA A 35 9.66 16.51 -11.36
N ASN A 36 10.98 16.65 -11.53
CA ASN A 36 11.74 15.88 -12.54
C ASN A 36 11.72 14.36 -12.30
N ARG A 37 11.16 13.90 -11.17
CA ARG A 37 11.02 12.49 -10.80
C ARG A 37 9.75 12.33 -9.98
N ILE A 38 8.87 11.42 -10.39
CA ILE A 38 7.77 10.95 -9.54
C ILE A 38 8.41 10.16 -8.39
N THR A 39 8.57 10.79 -7.24
CA THR A 39 9.07 10.12 -6.02
C THR A 39 7.94 9.37 -5.34
N GLU A 40 6.70 9.88 -5.41
CA GLU A 40 5.51 9.23 -4.86
C GLU A 40 4.30 9.42 -5.78
N PRO A 41 3.41 8.42 -5.88
CA PRO A 41 2.11 8.57 -6.51
C PRO A 41 1.33 9.74 -5.92
N SER A 42 1.00 10.74 -6.74
CA SER A 42 0.19 11.86 -6.31
C SER A 42 -1.24 11.76 -6.87
N ARG A 43 -2.19 12.34 -6.13
CA ARG A 43 -3.56 12.54 -6.64
C ARG A 43 -3.62 13.62 -7.74
N TYR A 44 -2.59 14.46 -7.82
CA TYR A 44 -2.54 15.63 -8.70
C TYR A 44 -1.76 15.39 -10.00
N ASP A 45 -1.27 14.18 -10.24
CA ASP A 45 -0.55 13.87 -11.48
C ASP A 45 -1.51 13.92 -12.67
N VAL A 46 -1.18 14.75 -13.66
CA VAL A 46 -1.94 14.88 -14.91
C VAL A 46 -1.86 13.56 -15.66
N ASP A 47 -3.01 13.01 -16.03
CA ASP A 47 -3.09 11.67 -16.60
C ASP A 47 -3.86 11.65 -17.92
N VAL A 48 -3.33 10.91 -18.89
CA VAL A 48 -3.96 10.70 -20.20
C VAL A 48 -4.41 9.23 -20.28
N PRO A 49 -5.72 8.93 -20.10
CA PRO A 49 -6.21 7.57 -19.95
C PRO A 49 -5.78 6.60 -21.08
N ALA A 50 -5.67 7.11 -22.31
CA ALA A 50 -5.27 6.32 -23.47
C ALA A 50 -3.82 5.78 -23.39
N ILE A 51 -2.91 6.49 -22.71
CA ILE A 51 -1.52 6.03 -22.54
C ILE A 51 -1.52 4.87 -21.54
N HIS A 52 -0.93 3.74 -21.94
CA HIS A 52 -0.85 2.49 -21.15
C HIS A 52 -2.19 1.91 -20.70
N ALA A 53 -3.30 2.20 -21.39
CA ALA A 53 -4.64 1.70 -21.05
C ALA A 53 -4.66 0.17 -20.84
N ASP A 54 -4.16 -0.59 -21.82
CA ASP A 54 -4.15 -2.06 -21.75
C ASP A 54 -3.33 -2.60 -20.57
N CYS A 55 -2.19 -1.97 -20.28
CA CYS A 55 -1.32 -2.32 -19.16
C CYS A 55 -2.02 -2.02 -17.83
N PHE A 56 -2.68 -0.86 -17.73
CA PHE A 56 -3.45 -0.47 -16.55
C PHE A 56 -4.60 -1.44 -16.29
N ASP A 57 -5.42 -1.72 -17.31
CA ASP A 57 -6.55 -2.64 -17.20
C ASP A 57 -6.08 -4.05 -16.81
N ARG A 58 -4.91 -4.47 -17.30
CA ARG A 58 -4.30 -5.73 -16.89
C ARG A 58 -3.91 -5.73 -15.41
N LEU A 59 -3.29 -4.67 -14.89
CA LEU A 59 -2.96 -4.57 -13.47
C LEU A 59 -4.21 -4.59 -12.58
N VAL A 60 -5.26 -3.88 -12.99
CA VAL A 60 -6.56 -3.91 -12.30
C VAL A 60 -7.14 -5.32 -12.29
N ARG A 61 -7.15 -6.02 -13.44
CA ARG A 61 -7.61 -7.42 -13.51
C ARG A 61 -6.81 -8.35 -12.62
N LEU A 62 -5.49 -8.18 -12.55
CA LEU A 62 -4.65 -8.99 -11.66
C LEU A 62 -4.95 -8.72 -10.19
N ALA A 63 -5.19 -7.46 -9.80
CA ALA A 63 -5.58 -7.12 -8.43
C ALA A 63 -6.92 -7.78 -8.06
N GLU A 64 -7.90 -7.69 -8.96
CA GLU A 64 -9.21 -8.33 -8.81
C GLU A 64 -9.12 -9.86 -8.79
N GLN A 65 -8.21 -10.43 -9.57
CA GLN A 65 -7.93 -11.87 -9.57
C GLN A 65 -7.31 -12.31 -8.23
N ALA A 66 -6.31 -11.57 -7.72
CA ALA A 66 -5.69 -11.84 -6.43
C ALA A 66 -6.75 -11.87 -5.31
N ARG A 67 -7.69 -10.92 -5.35
CA ARG A 67 -8.84 -10.88 -4.42
C ARG A 67 -9.80 -12.05 -4.60
N SER A 68 -10.37 -12.21 -5.78
CA SER A 68 -11.44 -13.17 -6.03
C SER A 68 -10.99 -14.62 -5.85
N ARG A 69 -9.74 -14.94 -6.20
CA ARG A 69 -9.16 -16.27 -6.03
C ARG A 69 -8.44 -16.47 -4.70
N LYS A 70 -8.34 -15.42 -3.87
CA LYS A 70 -7.54 -15.41 -2.64
C LYS A 70 -6.13 -15.95 -2.88
N SER A 71 -5.50 -15.50 -3.97
CA SER A 71 -4.17 -15.96 -4.39
C SER A 71 -3.16 -14.83 -4.32
N ALA A 72 -1.90 -15.16 -4.10
CA ALA A 72 -0.79 -14.25 -4.37
C ALA A 72 -0.46 -14.22 -5.86
N ILE A 73 -0.22 -13.03 -6.40
CA ILE A 73 0.14 -12.82 -7.80
C ILE A 73 1.37 -11.90 -7.86
N GLY A 74 2.44 -12.40 -8.47
CA GLY A 74 3.59 -11.59 -8.86
C GLY A 74 3.41 -11.01 -10.26
N ALA A 75 3.73 -9.73 -10.44
CA ALA A 75 3.75 -9.06 -11.72
C ALA A 75 5.04 -8.25 -11.88
N VAL A 76 5.62 -8.28 -13.08
CA VAL A 76 6.79 -7.47 -13.42
C VAL A 76 6.41 -6.47 -14.49
N LEU A 77 6.62 -5.18 -14.19
CA LEU A 77 6.38 -4.08 -15.13
C LEU A 77 7.70 -3.68 -15.79
N LEU A 78 7.90 -4.13 -17.03
CA LEU A 78 9.11 -3.87 -17.81
C LEU A 78 8.87 -2.78 -18.86
N GLY A 79 9.81 -1.85 -18.97
CA GLY A 79 9.78 -0.81 -20.00
C GLY A 79 11.06 0.02 -20.00
N GLY A 80 11.31 0.76 -21.08
CA GLY A 80 12.45 1.67 -21.17
C GLY A 80 12.46 2.74 -20.07
N ALA A 81 13.57 3.45 -19.92
CA ALA A 81 13.60 4.65 -19.08
C ALA A 81 12.64 5.70 -19.66
N GLY A 82 11.93 6.44 -18.79
CA GLY A 82 11.04 7.53 -19.22
C GLY A 82 9.73 7.12 -19.90
N VAL A 83 9.45 5.83 -20.11
CA VAL A 83 8.21 5.40 -20.80
C VAL A 83 6.92 5.57 -19.99
N GLY A 84 6.99 6.07 -18.75
CA GLY A 84 5.81 6.31 -17.89
C GLY A 84 5.41 5.13 -16.98
N LYS A 85 6.34 4.25 -16.57
CA LYS A 85 6.05 3.17 -15.60
C LYS A 85 5.56 3.70 -14.25
N SER A 86 6.28 4.65 -13.66
CA SER A 86 5.90 5.28 -12.40
C SER A 86 4.56 6.03 -12.52
N HIS A 87 4.28 6.60 -13.71
CA HIS A 87 2.98 7.21 -14.00
C HIS A 87 1.84 6.18 -14.04
N LEU A 88 2.05 5.02 -14.67
CA LEU A 88 1.11 3.90 -14.67
C LEU A 88 0.83 3.39 -13.24
N LEU A 89 1.87 3.25 -12.40
CA LEU A 89 1.71 2.88 -11.00
C LEU A 89 0.96 3.97 -10.20
N SER A 90 1.15 5.24 -10.55
CA SER A 90 0.44 6.36 -9.93
C SER A 90 -1.04 6.40 -10.31
N ARG A 91 -1.37 6.04 -11.55
CA ARG A 91 -2.76 5.78 -11.96
C ARG A 91 -3.38 4.62 -11.17
N LEU A 92 -2.64 3.53 -10.96
CA LEU A 92 -3.09 2.40 -10.15
C LEU A 92 -3.31 2.80 -8.69
N TYR A 93 -2.46 3.65 -8.12
CA TYR A 93 -2.65 4.23 -6.78
C TYR A 93 -3.97 5.01 -6.69
N ARG A 94 -4.29 5.86 -7.68
CA ARG A 94 -5.55 6.63 -7.68
C ARG A 94 -6.75 5.70 -7.73
N TRP A 95 -6.76 4.73 -8.64
CA TRP A 95 -7.79 3.69 -8.70
C TRP A 95 -7.93 2.95 -7.36
N ALA A 96 -6.83 2.53 -6.75
CA ALA A 96 -6.83 1.82 -5.47
C ALA A 96 -7.49 2.63 -4.35
N ASN A 97 -7.32 3.96 -4.37
CA ASN A 97 -7.84 4.89 -3.37
C ASN A 97 -9.24 5.45 -3.69
N GLU A 98 -9.83 5.12 -4.84
CA GLU A 98 -11.22 5.47 -5.13
C GLU A 98 -12.15 4.85 -4.08
N VAL A 99 -13.09 5.66 -3.59
CA VAL A 99 -14.11 5.22 -2.65
C VAL A 99 -15.22 4.51 -3.43
N THR A 100 -15.49 3.29 -3.04
CA THR A 100 -16.57 2.45 -3.56
C THR A 100 -17.91 2.81 -2.90
N GLU A 101 -19.03 2.32 -3.45
CA GLU A 101 -20.38 2.66 -2.97
C GLU A 101 -20.60 2.31 -1.49
N ASP A 102 -19.91 1.30 -0.97
CA ASP A 102 -19.92 0.89 0.43
C ASP A 102 -18.90 1.65 1.31
N GLY A 103 -18.34 2.75 0.81
CA GLY A 103 -17.53 3.70 1.60
C GLY A 103 -16.08 3.27 1.84
N ARG A 104 -15.63 2.18 1.23
CA ARG A 104 -14.26 1.65 1.34
C ARG A 104 -13.42 1.97 0.11
N THR A 105 -12.10 1.91 0.23
CA THR A 105 -11.21 2.05 -0.93
C THR A 105 -11.25 0.78 -1.79
N ARG A 106 -10.89 0.87 -3.07
CA ARG A 106 -10.85 -0.33 -3.93
C ARG A 106 -9.79 -1.33 -3.50
N ALA A 107 -8.64 -0.86 -3.02
CA ALA A 107 -7.52 -1.70 -2.61
C ALA A 107 -6.75 -1.10 -1.42
N CYS A 108 -5.99 -1.95 -0.73
CA CYS A 108 -4.95 -1.52 0.19
C CYS A 108 -3.63 -1.44 -0.59
N TYR A 109 -3.20 -0.23 -0.93
CA TYR A 109 -2.07 -0.02 -1.83
C TYR A 109 -0.87 0.59 -1.11
N VAL A 110 0.29 -0.03 -1.28
CA VAL A 110 1.57 0.44 -0.75
C VAL A 110 2.56 0.57 -1.91
N TYR A 111 3.21 1.73 -2.00
CA TYR A 111 4.22 2.02 -3.01
C TYR A 111 5.56 2.34 -2.38
N LEU A 112 6.55 1.56 -2.76
CA LEU A 112 7.95 1.72 -2.41
C LEU A 112 8.71 2.17 -3.65
N HIS A 113 9.52 3.20 -3.48
CA HIS A 113 10.50 3.61 -4.46
C HIS A 113 11.89 3.53 -3.84
N ASN A 114 12.88 3.19 -4.66
CA ASN A 114 14.29 3.37 -4.32
C ASN A 114 14.67 2.75 -2.96
N ILE A 115 14.63 1.42 -2.85
CA ILE A 115 14.99 0.72 -1.60
C ILE A 115 16.49 0.95 -1.32
N LEU A 116 16.80 1.70 -0.25
CA LEU A 116 18.17 2.06 0.15
C LEU A 116 18.74 1.17 1.26
N ALA A 117 18.11 0.04 1.57
CA ALA A 117 18.51 -0.83 2.66
C ALA A 117 19.65 -1.80 2.26
N ASP A 118 20.44 -2.18 3.26
CA ASP A 118 21.35 -3.33 3.18
C ASP A 118 20.57 -4.63 2.92
N PRO A 119 21.08 -5.59 2.11
CA PRO A 119 20.35 -6.81 1.80
C PRO A 119 19.90 -7.61 3.02
N VAL A 120 20.70 -7.62 4.10
CA VAL A 120 20.38 -8.35 5.34
C VAL A 120 19.22 -7.71 6.09
N ARG A 121 19.01 -6.40 5.92
CA ARG A 121 17.94 -5.64 6.58
C ARG A 121 16.73 -5.41 5.68
N LEU A 122 16.77 -5.91 4.46
CA LEU A 122 15.80 -5.57 3.43
C LEU A 122 14.36 -6.02 3.79
N PRO A 123 14.11 -7.23 4.31
CA PRO A 123 12.77 -7.63 4.77
C PRO A 123 12.22 -6.70 5.84
N ARG A 124 13.01 -6.41 6.88
CA ARG A 124 12.60 -5.51 7.96
C ARG A 124 12.38 -4.08 7.47
N TYR A 125 13.21 -3.60 6.54
CA TYR A 125 13.02 -2.29 5.91
C TYR A 125 11.70 -2.24 5.13
N LEU A 126 11.40 -3.27 4.33
CA LEU A 126 10.15 -3.37 3.58
C LEU A 126 8.96 -3.31 4.51
N LEU A 127 8.96 -4.10 5.60
CA LEU A 127 7.90 -4.10 6.60
C LEU A 127 7.74 -2.75 7.27
N LYS A 128 8.84 -2.17 7.77
CA LYS A 128 8.83 -0.84 8.40
C LYS A 128 8.24 0.20 7.47
N TYR A 129 8.59 0.16 6.19
CA TYR A 129 8.05 1.06 5.18
C TYR A 129 6.56 0.82 4.93
N VAL A 130 6.12 -0.44 4.78
CA VAL A 130 4.71 -0.82 4.60
C VAL A 130 3.87 -0.29 5.77
N VAL A 131 4.28 -0.57 7.00
CA VAL A 131 3.53 -0.14 8.19
C VAL A 131 3.56 1.37 8.35
N SER A 132 4.71 2.02 8.13
CA SER A 132 4.82 3.49 8.12
C SER A 132 3.88 4.15 7.11
N ARG A 133 3.78 3.61 5.88
CA ARG A 133 2.83 4.10 4.87
C ARG A 133 1.38 3.94 5.30
N LEU A 134 1.03 2.77 5.82
CA LEU A 134 -0.35 2.51 6.25
C LEU A 134 -0.73 3.28 7.51
N SER A 135 0.23 3.67 8.35
CA SER A 135 0.05 4.52 9.53
C SER A 135 0.29 6.01 9.27
N GLU A 136 0.55 6.39 8.01
CA GLU A 136 0.88 7.76 7.58
C GLU A 136 2.04 8.41 8.37
N GLY A 137 3.01 7.60 8.79
CA GLY A 137 4.22 8.06 9.49
C GLY A 137 3.95 8.76 10.82
N GLY A 138 2.77 8.59 11.41
CA GLY A 138 2.36 9.30 12.62
C GLY A 138 1.96 10.77 12.42
N HIS A 139 1.87 11.26 11.18
CA HIS A 139 1.46 12.64 10.89
C HIS A 139 -0.05 12.89 11.03
N ARG A 140 -0.84 11.82 11.02
CA ARG A 140 -2.29 11.88 11.20
C ARG A 140 -2.74 11.15 12.45
N PRO A 141 -3.90 11.50 13.02
CA PRO A 141 -4.51 10.72 14.08
C PRO A 141 -4.68 9.26 13.65
N LEU A 142 -4.29 8.31 14.50
CA LEU A 142 -4.25 6.89 14.16
C LEU A 142 -5.59 6.37 13.62
N HIS A 143 -6.73 6.86 14.13
CA HIS A 143 -8.07 6.48 13.65
C HIS A 143 -8.40 6.90 12.20
N GLN A 144 -7.60 7.77 11.59
CA GLN A 144 -7.79 8.24 10.21
C GLN A 144 -6.87 7.52 9.23
N THR A 145 -5.90 6.77 9.75
CA THR A 145 -4.88 6.10 8.92
C THR A 145 -5.49 4.97 8.07
N PRO A 146 -4.92 4.67 6.89
CA PRO A 146 -5.26 3.49 6.12
C PRO A 146 -5.24 2.20 6.95
N LEU A 147 -4.25 2.05 7.84
CA LEU A 147 -4.11 0.88 8.71
C LEU A 147 -5.34 0.71 9.61
N TYR A 148 -5.75 1.78 10.29
CA TYR A 148 -6.93 1.74 11.15
C TYR A 148 -8.19 1.37 10.36
N ARG A 149 -8.41 2.02 9.20
CA ARG A 149 -9.58 1.75 8.36
C ARG A 149 -9.61 0.29 7.89
N LEU A 150 -8.45 -0.25 7.52
CA LEU A 150 -8.30 -1.64 7.09
C LEU A 150 -8.67 -2.61 8.22
N VAL A 151 -8.10 -2.43 9.43
CA VAL A 151 -8.39 -3.31 10.57
C VAL A 151 -9.85 -3.15 11.05
N ASP A 152 -10.39 -1.93 11.09
CA ASP A 152 -11.78 -1.66 11.49
C ASP A 152 -12.77 -2.36 10.55
N GLN A 153 -12.51 -2.30 9.23
CA GLN A 153 -13.34 -2.98 8.22
C GLN A 153 -13.27 -4.50 8.36
N ALA A 154 -12.09 -5.06 8.59
CA ALA A 154 -11.95 -6.49 8.80
C ALA A 154 -12.77 -6.97 10.02
N ILE A 155 -12.72 -6.22 11.13
CA ILE A 155 -13.51 -6.55 12.33
C ILE A 155 -15.01 -6.42 12.06
N ARG A 156 -15.46 -5.35 11.40
CA ARG A 156 -16.89 -5.20 11.06
C ARG A 156 -17.39 -6.36 10.19
N HIS A 157 -16.60 -6.79 9.21
CA HIS A 157 -16.95 -7.95 8.40
C HIS A 157 -16.98 -9.26 9.20
N ALA A 158 -16.03 -9.45 10.11
CA ALA A 158 -16.03 -10.59 11.04
C ALA A 158 -17.31 -10.60 11.90
N MET A 159 -17.72 -9.44 12.42
CA MET A 159 -18.95 -9.31 13.23
C MET A 159 -20.22 -9.64 12.44
N VAL A 160 -20.34 -9.14 11.21
CA VAL A 160 -21.50 -9.45 10.35
C VAL A 160 -21.59 -10.95 10.04
N ALA A 161 -20.47 -11.63 9.88
CA ALA A 161 -20.44 -13.08 9.60
C ALA A 161 -20.94 -13.94 10.78
N VAL A 162 -20.78 -13.46 12.02
CA VAL A 162 -21.20 -14.19 13.23
C VAL A 162 -22.56 -13.71 13.77
N GLY A 163 -23.04 -12.54 13.31
CA GLY A 163 -24.37 -12.00 13.59
C GLY A 163 -24.36 -10.77 14.51
N ASP A 164 -25.29 -9.84 14.26
CA ASP A 164 -25.33 -8.46 14.80
C ASP A 164 -25.52 -8.31 16.33
N LYS A 165 -25.65 -9.42 17.08
CA LYS A 165 -25.97 -9.39 18.52
C LYS A 165 -24.75 -9.39 19.45
N MET A 166 -23.55 -9.13 18.93
CA MET A 166 -22.36 -9.06 19.78
C MET A 166 -22.36 -7.75 20.58
N SER A 167 -22.50 -7.89 21.89
CA SER A 167 -22.49 -6.74 22.81
C SER A 167 -21.24 -6.72 23.69
N ASN A 168 -20.50 -7.83 23.77
CA ASN A 168 -19.29 -7.94 24.58
C ASN A 168 -18.00 -7.86 23.75
N LEU A 169 -16.97 -7.20 24.27
CA LEU A 169 -15.64 -7.11 23.67
C LEU A 169 -15.01 -8.50 23.45
N GLN A 170 -15.27 -9.44 24.35
CA GLN A 170 -14.75 -10.80 24.24
C GLN A 170 -15.34 -11.54 23.03
N GLU A 171 -16.64 -11.39 22.77
CA GLU A 171 -17.30 -11.98 21.60
C GLU A 171 -16.73 -11.41 20.29
N ILE A 172 -16.47 -10.10 20.25
CA ILE A 172 -15.84 -9.45 19.10
C ILE A 172 -14.42 -9.99 18.87
N LEU A 173 -13.65 -10.16 19.95
CA LEU A 173 -12.30 -10.71 19.87
C LEU A 173 -12.30 -12.17 19.40
N ASP A 174 -13.23 -12.98 19.89
CA ASP A 174 -13.34 -14.39 19.50
C ASP A 174 -13.82 -14.52 18.05
N ALA A 175 -14.77 -13.69 17.61
CA ALA A 175 -15.20 -13.61 16.21
C ALA A 175 -14.07 -13.17 15.28
N TYR A 176 -13.30 -12.16 15.71
CA TYR A 176 -12.12 -11.72 15.00
C TYR A 176 -11.10 -12.86 14.90
N ARG A 177 -10.74 -13.49 16.01
CA ARG A 177 -9.79 -14.62 16.05
C ARG A 177 -10.24 -15.78 15.16
N ALA A 178 -11.54 -16.13 15.18
CA ALA A 178 -12.10 -17.18 14.33
C ALA A 178 -11.87 -16.92 12.82
N CYS A 179 -11.82 -15.66 12.39
CA CYS A 179 -11.51 -15.33 10.99
C CYS A 179 -10.06 -15.64 10.60
N PHE A 180 -9.17 -15.85 11.58
CA PHE A 180 -7.74 -16.07 11.37
C PHE A 180 -7.23 -17.42 11.86
N GLU A 181 -8.06 -18.28 12.45
CA GLU A 181 -7.63 -19.60 12.96
C GLU A 181 -6.99 -20.48 11.88
N THR A 182 -7.42 -20.35 10.63
CA THR A 182 -6.87 -21.08 9.48
C THR A 182 -5.80 -20.30 8.72
N SER A 183 -5.42 -19.12 9.20
CA SER A 183 -4.48 -18.25 8.49
C SER A 183 -3.04 -18.64 8.78
N ALA A 184 -2.17 -18.45 7.79
CA ALA A 184 -0.73 -18.69 7.94
C ALA A 184 -0.05 -17.73 8.95
N GLY A 185 -0.75 -16.63 9.32
CA GLY A 185 -0.31 -15.58 10.24
C GLY A 185 -0.12 -16.04 11.70
N SER A 186 0.92 -15.53 12.37
CA SER A 186 1.07 -15.71 13.82
C SER A 186 -0.11 -15.10 14.59
N ARG A 187 -0.66 -15.84 15.55
CA ARG A 187 -1.74 -15.40 16.44
C ARG A 187 -1.41 -14.08 17.14
N ASP A 188 -0.15 -13.90 17.50
CA ASP A 188 0.34 -12.71 18.22
C ASP A 188 0.21 -11.46 17.35
N VAL A 189 0.46 -11.57 16.04
CA VAL A 189 0.33 -10.45 15.09
C VAL A 189 -1.12 -9.98 14.99
N PHE A 190 -2.08 -10.90 14.89
CA PHE A 190 -3.50 -10.55 14.84
C PHE A 190 -3.97 -9.93 16.15
N GLU A 191 -3.48 -10.41 17.29
CA GLU A 191 -3.75 -9.81 18.59
C GLU A 191 -3.25 -8.36 18.65
N VAL A 192 -2.02 -8.09 18.19
CA VAL A 192 -1.48 -6.72 18.15
C VAL A 192 -2.31 -5.81 17.23
N PHE A 193 -2.76 -6.28 16.06
CA PHE A 193 -3.69 -5.50 15.22
C PHE A 193 -5.01 -5.18 15.93
N PHE A 194 -5.56 -6.14 16.67
CA PHE A 194 -6.77 -5.92 17.45
C PHE A 194 -6.56 -4.88 18.55
N GLN A 195 -5.46 -4.99 19.31
CA GLN A 195 -5.12 -4.03 20.36
C GLN A 195 -4.86 -2.63 19.78
N PHE A 196 -4.16 -2.54 18.65
CA PHE A 196 -4.00 -1.30 17.90
C PHE A 196 -5.34 -0.63 17.63
N LEU A 197 -6.31 -1.34 17.03
CA LEU A 197 -7.64 -0.77 16.76
C LEU A 197 -8.34 -0.32 18.05
N ARG A 198 -8.32 -1.17 19.07
CA ARG A 198 -8.96 -0.91 20.36
C ARG A 198 -8.47 0.39 20.99
N HIS A 199 -7.18 0.68 20.87
CA HIS A 199 -6.53 1.85 21.47
C HIS A 199 -6.54 3.08 20.56
N ALA A 200 -6.56 2.91 19.24
CA ALA A 200 -6.58 4.00 18.27
C ALA A 200 -7.96 4.68 18.09
N ARG A 201 -9.07 4.05 18.51
CA ARG A 201 -10.45 4.55 18.35
C ARG A 201 -10.64 5.99 18.85
N LEU A 202 -11.39 6.81 18.09
CA LEU A 202 -11.62 8.25 18.35
C LEU A 202 -11.99 8.56 19.81
N GLY A 203 -13.01 7.92 20.38
CA GLY A 203 -13.44 8.15 21.77
C GLY A 203 -12.46 7.67 22.86
N LYS A 204 -11.33 7.08 22.46
CA LYS A 204 -10.26 6.60 23.33
C LYS A 204 -8.91 7.25 23.01
N ALA A 205 -8.81 7.98 21.90
CA ALA A 205 -7.58 8.57 21.40
C ALA A 205 -7.15 9.81 22.20
N ASP A 206 -8.05 10.40 22.98
CA ASP A 206 -7.77 11.52 23.89
C ASP A 206 -7.07 11.09 25.18
N ASP A 207 -7.10 9.79 25.51
CA ASP A 207 -6.33 9.21 26.61
C ASP A 207 -4.87 9.01 26.19
N PRO A 208 -3.90 9.72 26.81
CA PRO A 208 -2.48 9.64 26.45
C PRO A 208 -1.92 8.22 26.58
N THR A 209 -2.38 7.46 27.57
CA THR A 209 -1.91 6.08 27.82
C THR A 209 -2.32 5.17 26.68
N ARG A 210 -3.56 5.31 26.19
CA ARG A 210 -4.07 4.51 25.06
C ARG A 210 -3.43 4.92 23.76
N ARG A 211 -3.22 6.23 23.55
CA ARG A 211 -2.48 6.71 22.39
C ARG A 211 -1.07 6.12 22.34
N ARG A 212 -0.37 6.07 23.49
CA ARG A 212 0.92 5.41 23.60
C ARG A 212 0.83 3.93 23.23
N LEU A 213 -0.10 3.17 23.80
CA LEU A 213 -0.27 1.74 23.46
C LEU A 213 -0.54 1.51 21.97
N ALA A 214 -1.35 2.35 21.32
CA ALA A 214 -1.59 2.25 19.90
C ALA A 214 -0.33 2.54 19.07
N SER A 215 0.45 3.56 19.44
CA SER A 215 1.73 3.87 18.78
C SER A 215 2.76 2.76 18.96
N GLU A 216 2.84 2.16 20.15
CA GLU A 216 3.75 1.04 20.45
C GLU A 216 3.34 -0.23 19.68
N ALA A 217 2.03 -0.46 19.50
CA ALA A 217 1.56 -1.53 18.62
C ALA A 217 2.02 -1.32 17.18
N VAL A 218 1.96 -0.08 16.66
CA VAL A 218 2.50 0.25 15.33
C VAL A 218 4.02 0.08 15.28
N ALA A 219 4.75 0.46 16.33
CA ALA A 219 6.20 0.29 16.43
C ALA A 219 6.58 -1.19 16.35
N TRP A 220 5.94 -2.06 17.14
CA TRP A 220 6.19 -3.50 17.09
C TRP A 220 5.82 -4.11 15.73
N LEU A 221 4.67 -3.73 15.16
CA LEU A 221 4.27 -4.16 13.81
C LEU A 221 5.26 -3.69 12.73
N SER A 222 5.96 -2.58 12.96
CA SER A 222 7.03 -2.08 12.08
C SER A 222 8.37 -2.79 12.27
N GLY A 223 8.45 -3.69 13.27
CA GLY A 223 9.67 -4.39 13.65
C GLY A 223 10.60 -3.59 14.58
N ASP A 224 10.10 -2.55 15.25
CA ASP A 224 10.84 -1.84 16.30
C ASP A 224 10.70 -2.57 17.64
N GLU A 225 11.66 -2.34 18.54
CA GLU A 225 11.65 -2.88 19.91
C GLU A 225 10.65 -2.13 20.78
N ILE A 226 9.90 -2.87 21.60
CA ILE A 226 8.96 -2.30 22.58
C ILE A 226 9.23 -2.80 23.98
N ASP A 227 8.80 -2.00 24.96
CA ASP A 227 8.94 -2.30 26.38
C ASP A 227 8.18 -3.58 26.78
N PRO A 228 8.75 -4.44 27.64
CA PRO A 228 8.12 -5.68 28.10
C PRO A 228 6.75 -5.49 28.76
N GLU A 229 6.55 -4.42 29.52
CA GLU A 229 5.25 -4.13 30.16
C GLU A 229 4.20 -3.77 29.11
N VAL A 230 4.59 -2.97 28.12
CA VAL A 230 3.75 -2.62 26.97
C VAL A 230 3.42 -3.86 26.14
N ALA A 231 4.39 -4.73 25.88
CA ALA A 231 4.20 -5.97 25.15
C ALA A 231 3.16 -6.88 25.84
N ARG A 232 3.19 -7.00 27.18
CA ARG A 232 2.16 -7.73 27.94
C ARG A 232 0.78 -7.09 27.78
N CYS A 233 0.68 -5.76 27.77
CA CYS A 233 -0.58 -5.06 27.50
C CYS A 233 -1.11 -5.30 26.08
N LEU A 234 -0.21 -5.52 25.11
CA LEU A 234 -0.55 -5.87 23.73
C LEU A 234 -0.85 -7.36 23.53
N GLY A 235 -0.80 -8.18 24.59
CA GLY A 235 -1.10 -9.61 24.53
C GLY A 235 0.06 -10.48 24.04
N LEU A 236 1.27 -9.92 23.92
CA LEU A 236 2.47 -10.65 23.52
C LEU A 236 3.04 -11.47 24.69
N LYS A 237 3.65 -12.61 24.36
CA LYS A 237 4.40 -13.41 25.33
C LYS A 237 5.75 -12.74 25.61
N VAL A 238 6.09 -12.61 26.88
CA VAL A 238 7.30 -11.92 27.34
C VAL A 238 8.09 -12.81 28.27
N ASP A 239 9.32 -13.15 27.87
CA ASP A 239 10.24 -13.94 28.68
C ASP A 239 11.16 -12.98 29.45
N GLY A 240 10.70 -12.53 30.62
CA GLY A 240 11.48 -11.67 31.51
C GLY A 240 11.30 -10.15 31.27
N GLN A 241 12.43 -9.44 31.21
CA GLN A 241 12.50 -7.96 31.12
C GLN A 241 13.21 -7.47 29.85
N GLU A 242 13.49 -8.36 28.90
CA GLU A 242 14.12 -7.97 27.63
C GLU A 242 13.09 -7.33 26.69
N PRO A 243 13.48 -6.27 25.95
CA PRO A 243 12.63 -5.66 24.94
C PRO A 243 12.09 -6.69 23.93
N VAL A 244 10.83 -6.54 23.54
CA VAL A 244 10.16 -7.46 22.63
C VAL A 244 10.18 -6.89 21.22
N MET A 245 10.58 -7.71 20.25
CA MET A 245 10.65 -7.36 18.84
C MET A 245 10.43 -8.59 17.97
N LEU A 246 10.19 -8.37 16.67
CA LEU A 246 10.23 -9.44 15.67
C LEU A 246 11.64 -10.04 15.61
N ARG A 247 11.77 -11.37 15.60
CA ARG A 247 13.04 -12.06 15.78
C ARG A 247 13.81 -12.22 14.48
N ASP A 248 13.12 -12.56 13.40
CA ASP A 248 13.73 -12.91 12.13
C ASP A 248 12.85 -12.50 10.92
N ASP A 249 13.30 -12.87 9.72
CA ASP A 249 12.58 -12.60 8.47
C ASP A 249 11.24 -13.36 8.39
N HIS A 250 11.10 -14.48 9.11
CA HIS A 250 9.85 -15.22 9.17
C HIS A 250 8.80 -14.42 9.95
N ASP A 251 9.15 -13.88 11.12
CA ASP A 251 8.26 -12.98 11.88
C ASP A 251 7.86 -11.74 11.06
N VAL A 252 8.79 -11.19 10.28
CA VAL A 252 8.53 -10.09 9.34
C VAL A 252 7.51 -10.49 8.27
N GLU A 253 7.71 -11.66 7.66
CA GLU A 253 6.79 -12.24 6.69
C GLU A 253 5.39 -12.43 7.30
N GLN A 254 5.30 -12.94 8.53
CA GLN A 254 4.03 -13.14 9.24
C GLN A 254 3.20 -11.86 9.37
N VAL A 255 3.84 -10.71 9.58
CA VAL A 255 3.13 -9.41 9.62
C VAL A 255 2.56 -9.03 8.25
N LEU A 256 3.33 -9.23 7.16
CA LEU A 256 2.86 -8.97 5.80
C LEU A 256 1.72 -9.92 5.38
N LEU A 257 1.82 -11.20 5.76
CA LEU A 257 0.76 -12.19 5.55
C LEU A 257 -0.52 -11.80 6.28
N ALA A 258 -0.41 -11.36 7.53
CA ALA A 258 -1.55 -10.88 8.31
C ALA A 258 -2.20 -9.65 7.66
N LEU A 259 -1.42 -8.68 7.16
CA LEU A 259 -1.96 -7.52 6.43
C LEU A 259 -2.72 -7.94 5.16
N ALA A 260 -2.17 -8.86 4.37
CA ALA A 260 -2.82 -9.37 3.17
C ALA A 260 -4.14 -10.09 3.48
N GLN A 261 -4.17 -10.83 4.60
CA GLN A 261 -5.37 -11.51 5.08
C GLN A 261 -6.43 -10.53 5.64
N ILE A 262 -6.03 -9.52 6.40
CA ILE A 262 -6.94 -8.46 6.88
C ILE A 262 -7.56 -7.73 5.68
N ALA A 263 -6.77 -7.44 4.64
CA ALA A 263 -7.28 -6.88 3.39
C ALA A 263 -8.30 -7.82 2.72
N SER A 264 -8.04 -9.13 2.73
CA SER A 264 -8.93 -10.16 2.16
C SER A 264 -10.30 -10.16 2.82
N ILE A 265 -10.32 -10.13 4.16
CA ILE A 265 -11.55 -10.05 4.96
C ILE A 265 -12.27 -8.72 4.71
N SER A 266 -11.50 -7.64 4.53
CA SER A 266 -12.02 -6.32 4.12
C SER A 266 -12.46 -6.25 2.66
N LYS A 267 -12.40 -7.38 1.93
CA LYS A 267 -12.76 -7.52 0.51
C LYS A 267 -11.96 -6.59 -0.41
N GLN A 268 -10.73 -6.26 -0.04
CA GLN A 268 -9.81 -5.39 -0.78
C GLN A 268 -8.56 -6.20 -1.15
N PRO A 269 -8.05 -6.15 -2.39
CA PRO A 269 -6.72 -6.70 -2.67
C PRO A 269 -5.65 -5.88 -1.95
N PHE A 270 -4.61 -6.56 -1.47
CA PHE A 270 -3.39 -5.91 -0.99
C PHE A 270 -2.42 -5.75 -2.16
N ILE A 271 -2.02 -4.53 -2.48
CA ILE A 271 -1.15 -4.22 -3.62
C ILE A 271 0.15 -3.67 -3.08
N LEU A 272 1.25 -4.39 -3.32
CA LEU A 272 2.59 -4.00 -2.95
C LEU A 272 3.39 -3.66 -4.21
N CYS A 273 3.65 -2.38 -4.44
CA CYS A 273 4.43 -1.90 -5.58
C CYS A 273 5.84 -1.56 -5.14
N ILE A 274 6.83 -2.12 -5.83
CA ILE A 274 8.24 -1.79 -5.69
C ILE A 274 8.70 -1.22 -7.04
N ASP A 275 8.85 0.09 -7.11
CA ASP A 275 9.33 0.78 -8.30
C ASP A 275 10.84 0.95 -8.29
N GLN A 276 11.40 0.96 -9.50
CA GLN A 276 12.81 1.16 -9.78
C GLN A 276 13.72 0.08 -9.16
N VAL A 277 13.33 -1.19 -9.27
CA VAL A 277 14.15 -2.31 -8.76
C VAL A 277 15.49 -2.44 -9.50
N GLU A 278 15.62 -1.86 -10.70
CA GLU A 278 16.88 -1.76 -11.45
C GLU A 278 17.94 -0.89 -10.77
N ASN A 279 17.55 -0.03 -9.83
CA ASN A 279 18.48 0.79 -9.06
C ASN A 279 19.11 0.01 -7.89
N LEU A 280 18.68 -1.22 -7.66
CA LEU A 280 19.26 -2.07 -6.62
C LEU A 280 20.53 -2.72 -7.14
N ASP A 281 21.53 -2.76 -6.27
CA ASP A 281 22.73 -3.55 -6.51
C ASP A 281 22.34 -5.02 -6.76
N PRO A 282 23.05 -5.74 -7.65
CA PRO A 282 22.75 -7.15 -7.95
C PRO A 282 22.70 -8.02 -6.67
N ASP A 283 23.56 -7.71 -5.71
CA ASP A 283 23.65 -8.39 -4.40
C ASP A 283 22.44 -8.15 -3.50
N LYS A 284 21.65 -7.08 -3.75
CA LYS A 284 20.39 -6.77 -3.07
C LYS A 284 19.18 -7.37 -3.78
N LEU A 285 19.24 -7.47 -5.11
CA LEU A 285 18.13 -7.97 -5.93
C LEU A 285 17.81 -9.43 -5.61
N LYS A 286 18.83 -10.29 -5.44
CA LYS A 286 18.61 -11.71 -5.16
C LYS A 286 17.98 -11.97 -3.77
N PRO A 287 18.44 -11.37 -2.66
CA PRO A 287 17.76 -11.45 -1.37
C PRO A 287 16.34 -10.90 -1.41
N LEU A 288 16.12 -9.76 -2.08
CA LEU A 288 14.78 -9.22 -2.28
C LEU A 288 13.89 -10.21 -3.02
N ALA A 289 14.32 -10.71 -4.18
CA ALA A 289 13.56 -11.68 -4.96
C ALA A 289 13.22 -12.93 -4.14
N ARG A 290 14.19 -13.49 -3.39
CA ARG A 290 13.96 -14.64 -2.52
C ARG A 290 12.88 -14.35 -1.46
N PHE A 291 12.94 -13.20 -0.82
CA PHE A 291 11.94 -12.80 0.18
C PHE A 291 10.56 -12.60 -0.46
N LEU A 292 10.48 -11.91 -1.60
CA LEU A 292 9.23 -11.70 -2.32
C LEU A 292 8.63 -13.02 -2.83
N HIS A 293 9.46 -13.98 -3.25
CA HIS A 293 9.02 -15.32 -3.63
C HIS A 293 8.44 -16.08 -2.44
N ALA A 294 9.12 -16.10 -1.30
CA ALA A 294 8.59 -16.70 -0.07
C ALA A 294 7.24 -16.06 0.32
N LEU A 295 7.16 -14.73 0.27
CA LEU A 295 5.91 -14.02 0.52
C LEU A 295 4.80 -14.42 -0.47
N LEU A 296 5.11 -14.56 -1.76
CA LEU A 296 4.13 -15.00 -2.76
C LEU A 296 3.70 -16.47 -2.58
N ASP A 297 4.56 -17.33 -2.04
CA ASP A 297 4.23 -18.74 -1.81
C ASP A 297 3.25 -18.92 -0.64
N HIS A 298 3.31 -18.05 0.36
CA HIS A 298 2.48 -18.16 1.57
C HIS A 298 1.32 -17.15 1.64
N ALA A 299 1.40 -16.03 0.91
CA ALA A 299 0.36 -15.01 0.94
C ALA A 299 -0.89 -15.41 0.17
N SER A 300 -2.01 -14.83 0.61
CA SER A 300 -3.26 -14.81 -0.15
C SER A 300 -3.69 -13.36 -0.35
N ASN A 301 -4.45 -13.08 -1.42
CA ASN A 301 -5.02 -11.76 -1.66
C ASN A 301 -3.96 -10.64 -1.83
N ILE A 302 -2.78 -10.96 -2.38
CA ILE A 302 -1.73 -9.98 -2.65
C ILE A 302 -1.42 -9.89 -4.15
N LEU A 303 -1.27 -8.68 -4.66
CA LEU A 303 -0.64 -8.38 -5.94
C LEU A 303 0.69 -7.67 -5.68
N LEU A 304 1.79 -8.34 -6.00
CA LEU A 304 3.14 -7.81 -5.87
C LEU A 304 3.63 -7.34 -7.23
N ILE A 305 3.92 -6.05 -7.36
CA ILE A 305 4.38 -5.44 -8.61
C ILE A 305 5.81 -4.98 -8.44
N ALA A 306 6.74 -5.57 -9.19
CA ALA A 306 8.11 -5.08 -9.33
C ALA A 306 8.25 -4.34 -10.67
N SER A 307 8.66 -3.08 -10.65
CA SER A 307 8.82 -2.25 -11.86
C SER A 307 10.28 -1.93 -12.10
N GLY A 308 10.72 -2.09 -13.36
CA GLY A 308 12.05 -1.65 -13.73
C GLY A 308 12.39 -1.64 -15.22
N VAL A 309 13.67 -1.33 -15.51
CA VAL A 309 14.16 -1.23 -16.90
C VAL A 309 14.43 -2.61 -17.47
N LYS A 310 13.80 -2.90 -18.61
CA LYS A 310 13.84 -4.22 -19.28
C LYS A 310 15.26 -4.73 -19.53
N GLN A 311 16.17 -3.86 -20.00
CA GLN A 311 17.54 -4.23 -20.33
C GLN A 311 18.34 -4.63 -19.08
N THR A 312 18.12 -3.93 -17.97
CA THR A 312 18.81 -4.19 -16.70
C THR A 312 18.28 -5.45 -16.03
N LEU A 313 16.96 -5.62 -15.97
CA LEU A 313 16.35 -6.78 -15.31
C LEU A 313 16.53 -8.10 -16.07
N LEU A 314 16.71 -8.06 -17.39
CA LEU A 314 17.01 -9.27 -18.18
C LEU A 314 18.51 -9.63 -18.18
N ALA A 315 19.37 -8.75 -17.67
CA ALA A 315 20.81 -8.99 -17.58
C ALA A 315 21.23 -9.68 -16.27
N TYR A 316 20.32 -9.76 -15.30
CA TYR A 316 20.46 -10.47 -14.02
C TYR A 316 19.78 -11.84 -14.09
#